data_AF-A0AAD8YCW8-F1
#
_entry.id   AF-A0AAD8YCW8-F1
#
_cell.length_a   1.000
_cell.length_b   1.000
_cell.length_c   1.000
_cell.angle_alpha   90.00
_cell.angle_beta   90.00
_cell.angle_gamma   90.00
#
_symmetry.space_group_name_H-M   'P 1'
#
loop_
_entity.id
_entity.type
_entity.pdbx_description
1 polymer ?
#
loop_
_entity_poly.entity_id
_entity_poly.type
_entity_poly.pdbx_seq_one_letter_code
_entity_poly.pdbx_strand_id
1 'polypeptide(L)'
;MSYRQAKDAPADPPEDEENQSQSLLNNASPRAAAAPRSFTQPSSASSSSSSSPAISAFDAMATATNTQNPLMLAKLVARKFILLLTTEQEEDPNTRVGFTVALLKDVILGVVFGFLTISFAIVLDHRNIIHIQSAHHLRDASYSAMSDPATLAMIEAETDMKFMPAVDYEAAKKEIEDSQSSLEAVKVKLEERTAELEEVTKSMQALEEEKEALMKDPKMAELDNFCSGCSWGGSANCGARVQYLMDTYNNAKVSAMLALMEQGKCKK
;
A
#
# COMPACT_ATOMS: atom_id res chain seq x y z
N MET A 1 -47.81 50.27 16.58
CA MET A 1 -46.50 50.96 16.46
C MET A 1 -45.41 49.91 16.60
N SER A 2 -44.67 49.71 15.52
CA SER A 2 -43.69 48.64 15.30
C SER A 2 -42.48 48.72 16.22
N TYR A 3 -42.07 47.58 16.76
CA TYR A 3 -40.69 47.34 17.18
C TYR A 3 -39.96 46.62 16.04
N ARG A 4 -38.83 47.21 15.60
CA ARG A 4 -37.95 46.72 14.55
C ARG A 4 -37.12 45.54 15.05
N GLN A 5 -37.01 44.54 14.18
CA GLN A 5 -36.08 43.41 14.23
C GLN A 5 -34.62 43.89 14.24
N ALA A 6 -33.82 43.35 15.14
CA ALA A 6 -32.37 43.32 15.01
C ALA A 6 -32.00 42.20 14.03
N LYS A 7 -31.14 42.53 13.07
CA LYS A 7 -30.69 41.69 11.97
C LYS A 7 -29.28 41.25 12.30
N ASP A 8 -29.09 39.95 12.50
CA ASP A 8 -27.80 39.31 12.70
C ASP A 8 -26.88 39.55 11.50
N ALA A 9 -25.65 39.96 11.76
CA ALA A 9 -24.57 40.01 10.80
C ALA A 9 -23.71 38.73 10.96
N PRO A 10 -23.33 38.04 9.86
CA PRO A 10 -22.43 36.91 9.93
C PRO A 10 -21.00 37.37 10.20
N ALA A 11 -20.31 36.65 11.10
CA ALA A 11 -18.90 36.83 11.39
C ALA A 11 -18.06 36.24 10.25
N ASP A 12 -17.10 37.01 9.76
CA ASP A 12 -16.08 36.56 8.82
C ASP A 12 -15.14 35.54 9.49
N PRO A 13 -14.76 34.44 8.81
CA PRO A 13 -13.74 33.51 9.30
C PRO A 13 -12.32 34.10 9.15
N PRO A 14 -11.39 33.75 10.04
CA PRO A 14 -10.00 34.20 9.95
C PRO A 14 -9.27 33.51 8.81
N GLU A 15 -8.84 34.30 7.82
CA GLU A 15 -7.73 33.96 6.93
C GLU A 15 -6.44 34.04 7.75
N ASP A 16 -5.68 32.94 7.86
CA ASP A 16 -4.21 32.92 8.02
C ASP A 16 -3.74 31.50 8.44
N GLU A 17 -3.62 30.54 7.51
CA GLU A 17 -2.85 29.32 7.77
C GLU A 17 -2.22 28.64 6.53
N GLU A 18 -1.86 29.40 5.49
CA GLU A 18 -1.30 28.82 4.25
C GLU A 18 0.19 29.13 3.99
N ASN A 19 0.95 29.64 4.97
CA ASN A 19 2.34 30.10 4.72
C ASN A 19 3.44 29.43 5.57
N GLN A 20 3.22 28.23 6.10
CA GLN A 20 4.26 27.51 6.88
C GLN A 20 4.88 26.29 6.18
N SER A 21 4.33 25.83 5.04
CA SER A 21 4.76 24.59 4.39
C SER A 21 5.90 24.75 3.37
N GLN A 22 6.37 25.96 3.04
CA GLN A 22 7.40 26.19 2.02
C GLN A 22 8.84 26.33 2.54
N SER A 23 9.07 26.27 3.86
CA SER A 23 10.41 26.50 4.44
C SER A 23 11.28 25.25 4.64
N LEU A 24 10.78 24.03 4.38
CA LEU A 24 11.51 22.78 4.66
C LEU A 24 12.24 22.13 3.47
N LEU A 25 12.20 22.70 2.26
CA LEU A 25 12.80 22.07 1.06
C LEU A 25 14.10 22.69 0.52
N ASN A 26 14.65 23.74 1.14
CA ASN A 26 15.79 24.49 0.56
C ASN A 26 17.17 24.30 1.20
N ASN A 27 17.39 23.29 2.06
CA ASN A 27 18.72 23.02 2.64
C ASN A 27 19.25 21.63 2.27
N ALA A 28 19.54 21.42 0.99
CA ALA A 28 20.43 20.36 0.55
C ALA A 28 21.30 20.87 -0.60
N SER A 29 22.43 21.48 -0.26
CA SER A 29 23.54 21.71 -1.20
C SER A 29 24.79 20.98 -0.71
N PRO A 30 25.59 20.38 -1.62
CA PRO A 30 26.55 19.36 -1.27
C PRO A 30 27.89 19.98 -0.91
N ARG A 31 28.52 19.51 0.18
CA ARG A 31 29.93 19.79 0.45
C ARG A 31 30.76 18.53 0.29
N ALA A 32 31.63 18.61 -0.70
CA ALA A 32 32.61 17.63 -1.09
C ALA A 32 33.66 17.33 0.00
N ALA A 33 34.26 16.16 -0.18
CA ALA A 33 35.62 15.76 0.20
C ALA A 33 35.87 15.27 1.64
N ALA A 34 35.78 13.95 1.82
CA ALA A 34 36.80 13.18 2.52
C ALA A 34 36.83 11.74 1.97
N ALA A 35 38.01 11.30 1.52
CA ALA A 35 38.31 10.01 0.92
C ALA A 35 38.53 8.91 2.00
N PRO A 36 38.80 7.63 1.65
CA PRO A 36 38.08 6.49 2.19
C PRO A 36 38.85 5.73 3.27
N ARG A 37 38.11 5.10 4.21
CA ARG A 37 38.65 3.99 5.01
C ARG A 37 38.09 2.68 4.47
N SER A 38 39.00 1.95 3.83
CA SER A 38 38.91 0.55 3.45
C SER A 38 38.53 -0.32 4.65
N PHE A 39 37.31 -0.88 4.63
CA PHE A 39 36.96 -2.03 5.45
C PHE A 39 36.84 -3.24 4.54
N THR A 40 37.89 -4.06 4.58
CA THR A 40 38.00 -5.33 3.89
C THR A 40 37.08 -6.33 4.59
N GLN A 41 35.97 -6.71 3.96
CA GLN A 41 35.14 -7.81 4.44
C GLN A 41 35.26 -8.99 3.45
N PRO A 42 35.55 -10.20 3.94
CA PRO A 42 35.90 -11.34 3.10
C PRO A 42 34.70 -11.89 2.33
N SER A 43 34.94 -12.13 1.05
CA SER A 43 34.07 -12.80 0.11
C SER A 43 34.03 -14.30 0.43
N SER A 44 32.94 -14.78 1.01
CA SER A 44 32.61 -16.21 1.00
C SER A 44 31.83 -16.52 -0.27
N ALA A 45 32.56 -17.07 -1.24
CA ALA A 45 31.98 -17.74 -2.39
C ALA A 45 31.27 -19.02 -1.92
N SER A 46 30.00 -19.18 -2.30
CA SER A 46 29.33 -20.48 -2.33
C SER A 46 28.55 -20.62 -3.62
N SER A 47 28.95 -21.66 -4.34
CA SER A 47 28.49 -22.22 -5.59
C SER A 47 27.01 -22.61 -5.65
N SER A 48 26.40 -22.28 -6.79
CA SER A 48 25.48 -23.07 -7.63
C SER A 48 24.81 -24.35 -7.09
N SER A 49 23.48 -24.42 -7.22
CA SER A 49 22.69 -25.55 -7.79
C SER A 49 21.19 -25.21 -7.69
N SER A 50 20.49 -24.96 -8.81
CA SER A 50 19.68 -25.90 -9.59
C SER A 50 18.48 -26.53 -8.87
N SER A 51 17.31 -26.36 -9.51
CA SER A 51 16.16 -27.29 -9.62
C SER A 51 14.86 -26.99 -8.85
N SER A 52 13.80 -26.90 -9.67
CA SER A 52 12.42 -27.38 -9.46
C SER A 52 11.35 -26.39 -9.00
N PRO A 53 10.36 -26.07 -9.87
CA PRO A 53 9.05 -25.63 -9.44
C PRO A 53 8.17 -26.87 -9.21
N ALA A 54 8.21 -27.42 -8.00
CA ALA A 54 7.18 -28.35 -7.56
C ALA A 54 6.05 -27.52 -6.95
N ILE A 55 5.10 -27.13 -7.80
CA ILE A 55 3.82 -26.56 -7.40
C ILE A 55 3.14 -27.59 -6.50
N SER A 56 3.07 -27.29 -5.21
CA SER A 56 2.49 -28.17 -4.22
C SER A 56 0.98 -28.30 -4.48
N ALA A 57 0.51 -29.53 -4.66
CA ALA A 57 -0.91 -29.85 -4.70
C ALA A 57 -1.62 -29.62 -3.34
N PHE A 58 -0.89 -29.21 -2.30
CA PHE A 58 -1.43 -28.87 -1.00
C PHE A 58 -1.93 -27.42 -0.90
N ASP A 59 -1.37 -26.48 -1.68
CA ASP A 59 -1.83 -25.09 -1.67
C ASP A 59 -3.23 -24.92 -2.32
N ALA A 60 -3.58 -25.84 -3.24
CA ALA A 60 -4.90 -25.87 -3.87
C ALA A 60 -6.01 -26.39 -2.95
N MET A 61 -5.69 -26.97 -1.79
CA MET A 61 -6.70 -27.42 -0.82
C MET A 61 -7.00 -26.36 0.26
N ALA A 62 -6.11 -25.38 0.45
CA ALA A 62 -6.31 -24.27 1.39
C ALA A 62 -7.22 -23.17 0.83
N THR A 63 -7.34 -23.05 -0.51
CA THR A 63 -8.11 -21.96 -1.15
C THR A 63 -9.63 -22.17 -1.17
N ALA A 64 -10.15 -23.29 -0.66
CA ALA A 64 -11.57 -23.63 -0.75
C ALA A 64 -12.40 -23.40 0.54
N THR A 65 -11.82 -22.84 1.61
CA THR A 65 -12.54 -22.68 2.88
C THR A 65 -12.47 -21.26 3.47
N ASN A 66 -12.73 -20.25 2.64
CA ASN A 66 -13.12 -18.93 3.12
C ASN A 66 -14.61 -18.94 3.55
N THR A 67 -14.92 -19.69 4.61
CA THR A 67 -16.20 -19.59 5.31
C THR A 67 -15.94 -18.92 6.66
N GLN A 68 -16.34 -17.66 6.79
CA GLN A 68 -16.13 -16.76 7.94
C GLN A 68 -16.74 -17.22 9.28
N ASN A 69 -17.19 -18.47 9.38
CA ASN A 69 -17.79 -19.02 10.59
C ASN A 69 -16.99 -20.24 11.07
N PRO A 70 -16.04 -20.07 12.02
CA PRO A 70 -15.24 -21.18 12.56
C PRO A 70 -16.12 -22.29 13.16
N LEU A 71 -17.33 -21.94 13.61
CA LEU A 71 -18.35 -22.88 14.09
C LEU A 71 -18.87 -23.86 13.02
N MET A 72 -18.98 -23.43 11.76
CA MET A 72 -19.45 -24.30 10.68
C MET A 72 -18.37 -25.31 10.26
N LEU A 73 -17.11 -24.88 10.25
CA LEU A 73 -15.96 -25.74 9.98
C LEU A 73 -15.82 -26.80 11.08
N ALA A 74 -15.87 -26.38 12.35
CA ALA A 74 -15.84 -27.29 13.48
C ALA A 74 -16.99 -28.31 13.45
N LYS A 75 -18.20 -27.88 13.06
CA LYS A 75 -19.37 -28.77 12.92
C LYS A 75 -19.21 -29.78 11.77
N LEU A 76 -18.63 -29.38 10.64
CA LEU A 76 -18.36 -30.27 9.50
C LEU A 76 -17.27 -31.30 9.83
N VAL A 77 -16.19 -30.87 10.48
CA VAL A 77 -15.11 -31.75 10.94
C VAL A 77 -15.64 -32.72 11.99
N ALA A 78 -16.39 -32.23 12.99
CA ALA A 78 -17.01 -33.09 14.00
C ALA A 78 -17.98 -34.10 13.38
N ARG A 79 -18.80 -33.69 12.41
CA ARG A 79 -19.74 -34.61 11.73
C ARG A 79 -19.01 -35.66 10.91
N LYS A 80 -17.93 -35.30 10.21
CA LYS A 80 -17.06 -36.24 9.47
C LYS A 80 -16.37 -37.21 10.43
N PHE A 81 -15.88 -36.72 11.56
CA PHE A 81 -15.20 -37.53 12.56
C PHE A 81 -16.17 -38.49 13.27
N ILE A 82 -17.37 -38.01 13.64
CA ILE A 82 -18.44 -38.85 14.17
C ILE A 82 -18.83 -39.91 13.14
N LEU A 83 -19.04 -39.53 11.88
CA LEU A 83 -19.34 -40.51 10.82
C LEU A 83 -18.24 -41.57 10.68
N LEU A 84 -16.96 -41.19 10.75
CA LEU A 84 -15.84 -42.11 10.71
C LEU A 84 -15.79 -43.04 11.94
N LEU A 85 -16.21 -42.53 13.10
CA LEU A 85 -16.28 -43.31 14.34
C LEU A 85 -17.51 -44.25 14.36
N THR A 86 -18.63 -43.82 13.79
CA THR A 86 -19.94 -44.51 13.80
C THR A 86 -20.23 -45.32 12.54
N THR A 87 -19.43 -45.23 11.47
CA THR A 87 -19.40 -46.28 10.45
C THR A 87 -18.79 -47.52 11.09
N GLU A 88 -19.60 -48.18 11.92
CA GLU A 88 -19.45 -49.56 12.28
C GLU A 88 -19.60 -50.33 10.98
N GLN A 89 -18.46 -50.67 10.41
CA GLN A 89 -18.37 -51.60 9.32
C GLN A 89 -18.88 -52.94 9.87
N GLU A 90 -19.99 -53.43 9.33
CA GLU A 90 -20.44 -54.83 9.43
C GLU A 90 -19.39 -55.75 8.78
N GLU A 91 -18.16 -55.75 9.28
CA GLU A 91 -17.10 -56.64 8.82
C GLU A 91 -17.10 -57.91 9.65
N ASP A 92 -17.35 -59.02 8.95
CA ASP A 92 -17.30 -60.37 9.48
C ASP A 92 -16.05 -60.59 10.37
N PRO A 93 -16.21 -61.00 11.64
CA PRO A 93 -15.13 -61.10 12.63
C PRO A 93 -14.06 -62.16 12.33
N ASN A 94 -14.10 -62.81 11.16
CA ASN A 94 -13.21 -63.91 10.79
C ASN A 94 -12.05 -63.52 9.85
N THR A 95 -11.93 -62.25 9.44
CA THR A 95 -10.75 -61.81 8.69
C THR A 95 -9.68 -61.25 9.64
N ARG A 96 -8.46 -61.81 9.58
CA ARG A 96 -7.29 -61.36 10.37
C ARG A 96 -6.99 -59.86 10.25
N VAL A 97 -7.49 -59.22 9.19
CA VAL A 97 -7.36 -57.78 8.94
C VAL A 97 -8.20 -56.96 9.93
N GLY A 98 -9.37 -57.46 10.36
CA GLY A 98 -10.27 -56.75 11.27
C GLY A 98 -9.66 -56.50 12.66
N PHE A 99 -8.82 -57.42 13.15
CA PHE A 99 -8.16 -57.26 14.45
C PHE A 99 -7.16 -56.09 14.48
N THR A 100 -6.36 -55.94 13.42
CA THR A 100 -5.41 -54.82 13.28
C THR A 100 -6.11 -53.47 13.17
N VAL A 101 -7.26 -53.41 12.49
CA VAL A 101 -8.05 -52.19 12.36
C VAL A 101 -8.69 -51.80 13.70
N ALA A 102 -9.18 -52.78 14.47
CA ALA A 102 -9.73 -52.55 15.80
C ALA A 102 -8.68 -51.95 16.77
N LEU A 103 -7.46 -52.49 16.81
CA LEU A 103 -6.40 -51.97 17.66
C LEU A 103 -5.99 -50.53 17.28
N LEU A 104 -5.93 -50.21 15.99
CA LEU A 104 -5.60 -48.86 15.55
C LEU A 104 -6.70 -47.86 15.95
N LYS A 105 -7.97 -48.27 15.86
CA LYS A 105 -9.12 -47.46 16.30
C LYS A 105 -9.03 -47.15 17.80
N ASP A 106 -8.69 -48.14 18.63
CA ASP A 106 -8.55 -47.96 20.09
C ASP A 106 -7.39 -47.02 20.45
N VAL A 107 -6.26 -47.11 19.74
CA VAL A 107 -5.12 -46.20 19.95
C VAL A 107 -5.50 -44.76 19.58
N ILE A 108 -6.15 -44.55 18.43
CA ILE A 108 -6.60 -43.22 18.02
C ILE A 108 -7.63 -42.67 19.02
N LEU A 109 -8.58 -43.49 19.45
CA LEU A 109 -9.59 -43.10 20.44
C LEU A 109 -8.92 -42.72 21.77
N GLY A 110 -7.92 -43.49 22.22
CA GLY A 110 -7.14 -43.22 23.42
C GLY A 110 -6.37 -41.90 23.34
N VAL A 111 -5.74 -41.60 22.20
CA VAL A 111 -5.03 -40.33 21.98
C VAL A 111 -6.00 -39.15 22.02
N VAL A 112 -7.13 -39.23 21.31
CA VAL A 112 -8.17 -38.18 21.31
C VAL A 112 -8.73 -37.97 22.72
N PHE A 113 -9.00 -39.06 23.45
CA PHE A 113 -9.48 -38.98 24.82
C PHE A 113 -8.43 -38.37 25.77
N GLY A 114 -7.14 -38.67 25.56
CA GLY A 114 -6.03 -38.04 26.29
C GLY A 114 -5.99 -36.53 26.06
N PHE A 115 -6.04 -36.08 24.81
CA PHE A 115 -6.08 -34.65 24.49
C PHE A 115 -7.31 -33.94 25.07
N LEU A 116 -8.48 -34.57 25.00
CA LEU A 116 -9.70 -34.04 25.62
C LEU A 116 -9.58 -33.94 27.14
N THR A 117 -9.00 -34.95 27.78
CA THR A 117 -8.81 -34.95 29.24
C THR A 117 -7.82 -33.87 29.69
N ILE A 118 -6.70 -33.69 28.98
CA ILE A 118 -5.73 -32.62 29.26
C ILE A 118 -6.37 -31.25 29.04
N SER A 119 -7.09 -31.07 27.92
CA SER A 119 -7.78 -29.81 27.62
C SER A 119 -8.84 -29.47 28.68
N PHE A 120 -9.60 -30.48 29.13
CA PHE A 120 -10.60 -30.33 30.19
C PHE A 120 -9.94 -29.98 31.53
N ALA A 121 -8.80 -30.58 31.87
CA ALA A 121 -8.04 -30.23 33.06
C ALA A 121 -7.58 -28.76 33.05
N ILE A 122 -7.10 -28.25 31.90
CA ILE A 122 -6.73 -26.84 31.74
C ILE A 122 -7.94 -25.91 31.93
N VAL A 123 -9.11 -26.29 31.40
CA VAL A 123 -10.34 -25.49 31.59
C VAL A 123 -10.79 -25.48 33.04
N LEU A 124 -10.69 -26.60 33.75
CA LEU A 124 -11.01 -26.68 35.18
C LEU A 124 -10.06 -25.86 36.05
N ASP A 125 -8.77 -25.84 35.69
CA ASP A 125 -7.75 -24.99 36.31
C ASP A 125 -8.08 -23.50 36.09
N HIS A 126 -8.40 -23.11 34.85
CA HIS A 126 -8.80 -21.74 34.53
C HIS A 126 -10.10 -21.31 35.23
N ARG A 127 -11.02 -22.25 35.52
CA ARG A 127 -12.24 -21.99 36.30
C ARG A 127 -12.04 -22.02 37.80
N ASN A 128 -10.81 -22.29 38.27
CA ASN A 128 -10.45 -22.35 39.68
C ASN A 128 -11.30 -23.37 40.48
N ILE A 129 -11.79 -24.42 39.84
CA ILE A 129 -12.60 -25.47 40.49
C ILE A 129 -11.70 -26.47 41.21
N ILE A 130 -10.52 -26.72 40.66
CA ILE A 130 -9.47 -27.54 41.28
C ILE A 130 -8.28 -26.62 41.51
N HIS A 131 -8.07 -26.19 42.75
CA HIS A 131 -6.98 -25.28 43.09
C HIS A 131 -5.68 -26.08 43.24
N ILE A 132 -5.04 -26.37 42.12
CA ILE A 132 -3.76 -27.08 42.11
C ILE A 132 -2.68 -26.05 42.47
N GLN A 133 -2.32 -25.94 43.75
CA GLN A 133 -1.27 -25.02 44.21
C GLN A 133 0.06 -25.22 43.47
N SER A 134 0.35 -26.44 42.99
CA SER A 134 1.54 -26.71 42.19
C SER A 134 1.50 -26.05 40.79
N ALA A 135 0.33 -25.76 40.23
CA ALA A 135 0.21 -25.06 38.94
C ALA A 135 0.64 -23.59 39.05
N HIS A 136 0.27 -22.92 40.15
CA HIS A 136 0.73 -21.55 40.42
C HIS A 136 2.25 -21.49 40.62
N HIS A 137 2.81 -22.40 41.42
CA HIS A 137 4.26 -22.46 41.62
C HIS A 137 5.02 -22.81 40.35
N LEU A 138 4.49 -23.72 39.52
CA LEU A 138 5.08 -24.00 38.21
C LEU A 138 5.03 -22.75 37.33
N ARG A 139 3.88 -22.08 37.27
CA ARG A 139 3.71 -20.90 36.43
C ARG A 139 4.62 -19.75 36.85
N ASP A 140 4.74 -19.50 38.16
CA ASP A 140 5.62 -18.46 38.69
C ASP A 140 7.10 -18.81 38.48
N ALA A 141 7.48 -20.08 38.62
CA ALA A 141 8.82 -20.55 38.27
C ALA A 141 9.11 -20.40 36.77
N SER A 142 8.15 -20.72 35.91
CA SER A 142 8.24 -20.52 34.46
C SER A 142 8.38 -19.05 34.10
N TYR A 143 7.57 -18.17 34.69
CA TYR A 143 7.68 -16.72 34.48
C TYR A 143 9.01 -16.18 34.99
N SER A 144 9.48 -16.62 36.17
CA SER A 144 10.78 -16.23 36.69
C SER A 144 11.92 -16.68 35.76
N ALA A 145 11.87 -17.91 35.25
CA ALA A 145 12.85 -18.42 34.31
C ALA A 145 12.82 -17.68 32.96
N MET A 146 11.63 -17.37 32.45
CA MET A 146 11.47 -16.59 31.21
C MET A 146 11.78 -15.10 31.38
N SER A 147 11.79 -14.58 32.60
CA SER A 147 12.18 -13.20 32.90
C SER A 147 13.69 -13.03 33.16
N ASP A 148 14.42 -14.12 33.33
CA ASP A 148 15.87 -14.06 33.55
C ASP A 148 16.59 -13.83 32.20
N PRO A 149 17.31 -12.70 32.03
CA PRO A 149 18.03 -12.40 30.80
C PRO A 149 19.06 -13.47 30.41
N ALA A 150 19.62 -14.21 31.38
CA ALA A 150 20.57 -15.27 31.10
C ALA A 150 19.91 -16.46 30.38
N THR A 151 18.69 -16.80 30.78
CA THR A 151 17.92 -17.91 30.20
C THR A 151 17.39 -17.50 28.82
N LEU A 152 16.92 -16.25 28.68
CA LEU A 152 16.51 -15.69 27.38
C LEU A 152 17.65 -15.69 26.37
N ALA A 153 18.87 -15.31 26.75
CA ALA A 153 20.03 -15.33 25.86
C ALA A 153 20.37 -16.75 25.38
N MET A 154 20.19 -17.76 26.24
CA MET A 154 20.39 -19.16 25.86
C MET A 154 19.33 -19.64 24.85
N ILE A 155 18.06 -19.30 25.09
CA ILE A 155 16.96 -19.66 24.19
C ILE A 155 17.10 -18.91 22.86
N GLU A 156 17.49 -17.63 22.87
CA GLU A 156 17.74 -16.83 21.66
C GLU A 156 18.86 -17.45 20.82
N ALA A 157 19.94 -17.91 21.45
CA ALA A 157 21.04 -18.60 20.76
C ALA A 157 20.62 -19.95 20.16
N GLU A 158 19.69 -20.68 20.78
CA GLU A 158 19.26 -22.00 20.33
C GLU A 158 18.12 -21.93 19.28
N THR A 159 17.23 -20.94 19.40
CA THR A 159 16.02 -20.85 18.57
C THR A 159 16.11 -19.86 17.42
N ASP A 160 17.19 -19.07 17.33
CA ASP A 160 17.37 -17.99 16.36
C ASP A 160 16.23 -16.94 16.39
N MET A 161 15.51 -16.87 17.52
CA MET A 161 14.44 -15.91 17.77
C MET A 161 14.90 -14.84 18.76
N LYS A 162 14.84 -13.58 18.34
CA LYS A 162 15.18 -12.44 19.18
C LYS A 162 14.02 -12.09 20.12
N PHE A 163 14.19 -12.35 21.41
CA PHE A 163 13.22 -11.94 22.42
C PHE A 163 13.43 -10.47 22.76
N MET A 164 12.34 -9.70 22.70
CA MET A 164 12.35 -8.28 23.02
C MET A 164 11.64 -8.06 24.37
N PRO A 165 12.19 -7.25 25.29
CA PRO A 165 11.52 -6.92 26.54
C PRO A 165 10.14 -6.31 26.31
N ALA A 166 9.20 -6.54 27.23
CA ALA A 166 7.82 -6.05 27.09
C ALA A 166 7.74 -4.53 26.86
N VAL A 167 8.62 -3.76 27.52
CA VAL A 167 8.70 -2.29 27.37
C VAL A 167 9.10 -1.91 25.94
N ASP A 168 10.10 -2.58 25.38
CA ASP A 168 10.58 -2.33 24.02
C ASP A 168 9.54 -2.80 22.99
N TYR A 169 8.81 -3.89 23.28
CA TYR A 169 7.69 -4.35 22.46
C TYR A 169 6.56 -3.32 22.40
N GLU A 170 6.15 -2.75 23.53
CA GLU A 170 5.11 -1.72 23.53
C GLU A 170 5.57 -0.45 22.80
N ALA A 171 6.84 -0.05 22.96
CA ALA A 171 7.41 1.09 22.24
C ALA A 171 7.43 0.85 20.72
N ALA A 172 7.91 -0.32 20.28
CA ALA A 172 7.94 -0.69 18.86
C ALA A 172 6.52 -0.82 18.29
N LYS A 173 5.58 -1.38 19.05
CA LYS A 173 4.17 -1.47 18.65
C LYS A 173 3.58 -0.08 18.42
N LYS A 174 3.83 0.87 19.33
CA LYS A 174 3.38 2.25 19.18
C LYS A 174 3.98 2.93 17.95
N GLU A 175 5.28 2.75 17.69
CA GLU A 175 5.93 3.28 16.49
C GLU A 175 5.33 2.72 15.19
N ILE A 176 4.95 1.43 15.18
CA ILE A 176 4.28 0.79 14.05
C ILE A 176 2.87 1.38 13.85
N GLU A 177 2.09 1.57 14.91
CA GLU A 177 0.76 2.17 14.85
C GLU A 177 0.82 3.63 14.37
N ASP A 178 1.77 4.42 14.89
CA ASP A 178 2.02 5.80 14.46
C ASP A 178 2.42 5.84 12.97
N SER A 179 3.30 4.93 12.54
CA SER A 179 3.72 4.80 11.14
C SER A 179 2.57 4.40 10.22
N GLN A 180 1.67 3.52 10.68
CA GLN A 180 0.50 3.12 9.92
C GLN A 180 -0.44 4.31 9.65
N SER A 181 -0.67 5.15 10.65
CA SER A 181 -1.48 6.37 10.49
C SER A 181 -0.86 7.35 9.49
N SER A 182 0.48 7.51 9.52
CA SER A 182 1.19 8.35 8.55
C SER A 182 1.12 7.76 7.13
N LEU A 183 1.17 6.43 6.99
CA LEU A 183 1.04 5.77 5.69
C LEU A 183 -0.36 5.94 5.11
N GLU A 184 -1.40 5.90 5.94
CA GLU A 184 -2.78 6.18 5.50
C GLU A 184 -2.93 7.62 5.01
N ALA A 185 -2.37 8.60 5.73
CA ALA A 185 -2.36 9.99 5.30
C ALA A 185 -1.61 10.20 3.96
N VAL A 186 -0.48 9.50 3.76
CA VAL A 186 0.27 9.56 2.50
C VAL A 186 -0.50 8.89 1.36
N LYS A 187 -1.20 7.78 1.60
CA LYS A 187 -2.04 7.13 0.59
C LYS A 187 -3.15 8.05 0.09
N VAL A 188 -3.84 8.74 0.99
CA VAL A 188 -4.88 9.72 0.62
C VAL A 188 -4.30 10.84 -0.26
N LYS A 189 -3.14 11.40 0.09
CA LYS A 189 -2.46 12.41 -0.74
C LYS A 189 -2.03 11.87 -2.11
N LEU A 190 -1.65 10.60 -2.18
CA LEU A 190 -1.22 9.98 -3.43
C LEU A 190 -2.43 9.74 -4.37
N GLU A 191 -3.57 9.33 -3.83
CA GLU A 191 -4.83 9.21 -4.56
C GLU A 191 -5.31 10.58 -5.09
N GLU A 192 -5.26 11.63 -4.27
CA GLU A 192 -5.58 13.01 -4.66
C GLU A 192 -4.69 13.49 -5.81
N ARG A 193 -3.36 13.35 -5.69
CA ARG A 193 -2.41 13.73 -6.76
C ARG A 193 -2.60 12.92 -8.04
N THR A 194 -3.02 11.66 -7.93
CA THR A 194 -3.30 10.82 -9.09
C THR A 194 -4.55 11.33 -9.83
N ALA A 195 -5.59 11.73 -9.09
CA ALA A 195 -6.79 12.32 -9.68
C ALA A 195 -6.51 13.67 -10.37
N GLU A 196 -5.72 14.55 -9.73
CA GLU A 196 -5.28 15.81 -10.34
C GLU A 196 -4.51 15.58 -11.65
N LEU A 197 -3.60 14.59 -11.67
CA LEU A 197 -2.80 14.28 -12.86
C LEU A 197 -3.69 13.76 -14.01
N GLU A 198 -4.72 12.98 -13.70
CA GLU A 198 -5.69 12.53 -14.69
C GLU A 198 -6.50 13.70 -15.29
N GLU A 199 -6.94 14.65 -14.46
CA GLU A 199 -7.65 15.85 -14.93
C GLU A 199 -6.75 16.74 -15.81
N VAL A 200 -5.51 16.98 -15.37
CA VAL A 200 -4.52 17.74 -16.15
C VAL A 200 -4.25 17.04 -17.48
N THR A 201 -4.12 15.71 -17.50
CA THR A 201 -3.91 14.95 -18.73
C THR A 201 -5.09 15.10 -19.69
N LYS A 202 -6.33 15.05 -19.20
CA LYS A 202 -7.53 15.31 -20.02
C LYS A 202 -7.54 16.72 -20.60
N SER A 203 -7.18 17.73 -19.81
CA SER A 203 -7.10 19.12 -20.28
C SER A 203 -6.02 19.32 -21.35
N MET A 204 -4.87 18.66 -21.20
CA MET A 204 -3.78 18.69 -22.18
C MET A 204 -4.20 18.04 -23.50
N GLN A 205 -4.89 16.90 -23.43
CA GLN A 205 -5.40 16.23 -24.61
C GLN A 205 -6.44 17.09 -25.35
N ALA A 206 -7.35 17.74 -24.63
CA ALA A 206 -8.32 18.66 -25.22
C ALA A 206 -7.64 19.86 -25.92
N LEU A 207 -6.62 20.45 -25.28
CA LEU A 207 -5.83 21.53 -25.88
C LEU A 207 -5.03 21.07 -27.10
N GLU A 208 -4.54 19.83 -27.11
CA GLU A 208 -3.85 19.25 -28.25
C GLU A 208 -4.80 19.03 -29.44
N GLU A 209 -6.02 18.54 -29.20
CA GLU A 209 -7.07 18.42 -30.21
C GLU A 209 -7.48 19.78 -30.79
N GLU A 210 -7.67 20.79 -29.93
CA GLU A 210 -7.93 22.17 -30.37
C GLU A 210 -6.79 22.73 -31.22
N LYS A 211 -5.53 22.51 -30.80
CA LYS A 211 -4.36 22.93 -31.55
C LYS A 211 -4.26 22.22 -32.90
N GLU A 212 -4.53 20.91 -32.95
CA GLU A 212 -4.52 20.16 -34.20
C GLU A 212 -5.63 20.65 -35.15
N ALA A 213 -6.82 20.95 -34.61
CA ALA A 213 -7.91 21.56 -35.38
C ALA A 213 -7.49 22.93 -35.95
N LEU A 214 -6.86 23.80 -35.14
CA LEU A 214 -6.32 25.08 -35.60
C LEU A 214 -5.24 24.92 -36.67
N MET A 215 -4.38 23.91 -36.55
CA MET A 215 -3.31 23.65 -37.53
C MET A 215 -3.86 23.13 -38.87
N LYS A 216 -5.05 22.49 -38.86
CA LYS A 216 -5.76 22.05 -40.08
C LYS A 216 -6.51 23.18 -40.77
N ASP A 217 -6.71 24.33 -40.12
CA ASP A 217 -7.38 25.45 -40.76
C ASP A 217 -6.56 25.95 -41.97
N PRO A 218 -7.17 26.09 -43.16
CA PRO A 218 -6.47 26.52 -44.37
C PRO A 218 -5.84 27.91 -44.22
N LYS A 219 -6.36 28.74 -43.32
CA LYS A 219 -5.80 30.06 -42.98
C LYS A 219 -4.42 29.96 -42.33
N MET A 220 -4.15 28.91 -41.56
CA MET A 220 -2.81 28.69 -40.99
C MET A 220 -1.82 28.23 -42.06
N ALA A 221 -2.27 27.43 -43.05
CA ALA A 221 -1.44 27.07 -44.20
C ALA A 221 -1.08 28.27 -45.08
N GLU A 222 -1.94 29.30 -45.14
CA GLU A 222 -1.60 30.55 -45.83
C GLU A 222 -0.49 31.33 -45.13
N LEU A 223 -0.34 31.21 -43.80
CA LEU A 223 0.68 31.91 -43.02
C LEU A 223 2.12 31.57 -43.47
N ASP A 224 2.37 30.36 -43.97
CA ASP A 224 3.69 29.94 -44.49
C ASP A 224 4.12 30.74 -45.73
N ASN A 225 3.14 31.28 -46.46
CA ASN A 225 3.36 32.16 -47.61
C ASN A 225 3.63 33.62 -47.21
N PHE A 226 3.63 33.96 -45.91
CA PHE A 226 3.96 35.31 -45.46
C PHE A 226 5.42 35.64 -45.75
N CYS A 227 5.66 36.80 -46.37
CA CYS A 227 6.97 37.33 -46.67
C CYS A 227 7.33 38.48 -45.71
N SER A 228 8.02 38.19 -44.61
CA SER A 228 8.43 39.23 -43.64
C SER A 228 9.38 40.28 -44.22
N GLY A 229 10.21 39.89 -45.19
CA GLY A 229 11.18 40.77 -45.85
C GLY A 229 10.64 41.58 -47.03
N CYS A 230 9.41 41.34 -47.47
CA CYS A 230 8.84 42.04 -48.62
C CYS A 230 8.56 43.52 -48.30
N SER A 231 8.67 44.38 -49.32
CA SER A 231 8.42 45.82 -49.17
C SER A 231 6.91 46.09 -49.08
N TRP A 232 6.48 46.70 -47.97
CA TRP A 232 5.07 47.05 -47.74
C TRP A 232 4.70 48.42 -48.35
N GLY A 233 5.71 49.26 -48.57
CA GLY A 233 5.59 50.62 -49.09
C GLY A 233 6.60 51.56 -48.42
N GLY A 234 7.39 52.29 -49.23
CA GLY A 234 8.48 53.15 -48.73
C GLY A 234 9.68 52.33 -48.25
N SER A 235 10.24 52.69 -47.10
CA SER A 235 11.39 52.04 -46.46
C SER A 235 11.03 50.93 -45.46
N ALA A 236 9.74 50.63 -45.28
CA ALA A 236 9.27 49.64 -44.30
C ALA A 236 9.01 48.26 -44.93
N ASN A 237 9.45 47.21 -44.24
CA ASN A 237 9.15 45.83 -44.61
C ASN A 237 7.88 45.32 -43.92
N CYS A 238 7.30 44.24 -44.47
CA CYS A 238 6.11 43.58 -43.95
C CYS A 238 6.25 43.17 -42.48
N GLY A 239 7.41 42.68 -42.06
CA GLY A 239 7.67 42.29 -40.67
C GLY A 239 7.59 43.46 -39.68
N ALA A 240 8.18 44.61 -40.02
CA ALA A 240 8.10 45.84 -39.23
C ALA A 240 6.66 46.36 -39.16
N ARG A 241 5.87 46.17 -40.23
CA ARG A 241 4.45 46.54 -40.22
C ARG A 241 3.62 45.63 -39.30
N VAL A 242 3.90 44.33 -39.26
CA VAL A 242 3.27 43.41 -38.28
C VAL A 242 3.58 43.88 -36.87
N GLN A 243 4.84 44.16 -36.56
CA GLN A 243 5.25 44.63 -35.24
C GLN A 243 4.53 45.93 -34.86
N TYR A 244 4.47 46.90 -35.78
CA TYR A 244 3.70 48.13 -35.57
C TYR A 244 2.21 47.86 -35.28
N LEU A 245 1.58 46.91 -35.98
CA LEU A 245 0.18 46.56 -35.74
C LEU A 245 -0.04 45.87 -34.40
N MET A 246 0.92 45.05 -33.95
CA MET A 246 0.90 44.46 -32.62
C MET A 246 1.03 45.56 -31.55
N ASP A 247 2.03 46.42 -31.66
CA ASP A 247 2.34 47.42 -30.64
C ASP A 247 1.28 48.54 -30.56
N THR A 248 0.71 48.95 -31.71
CA THR A 248 -0.24 50.08 -31.77
C THR A 248 -1.68 49.65 -31.47
N TYR A 249 -2.09 48.47 -31.94
CA TYR A 249 -3.49 48.03 -31.87
C TYR A 249 -3.69 46.78 -31.00
N ASN A 250 -2.64 46.28 -30.36
CA ASN A 250 -2.65 45.06 -29.55
C ASN A 250 -3.20 43.84 -30.30
N ASN A 251 -2.97 43.78 -31.62
CA ASN A 251 -3.39 42.66 -32.44
C ASN A 251 -2.50 41.44 -32.20
N ALA A 252 -3.09 40.24 -32.21
CA ALA A 252 -2.31 39.00 -32.22
C ALA A 252 -1.44 38.93 -33.49
N LYS A 253 -0.21 38.44 -33.35
CA LYS A 253 0.77 38.36 -34.45
C LYS A 253 0.21 37.69 -35.71
N VAL A 254 -0.51 36.58 -35.54
CA VAL A 254 -1.11 35.80 -36.64
C VAL A 254 -2.20 36.60 -37.36
N SER A 255 -3.08 37.30 -36.63
CA SER A 255 -4.13 38.10 -37.27
C SER A 255 -3.57 39.31 -38.00
N ALA A 256 -2.53 39.96 -37.45
CA ALA A 256 -1.81 41.03 -38.13
C ALA A 256 -1.13 40.54 -39.42
N MET A 257 -0.54 39.34 -39.43
CA MET A 257 0.03 38.73 -40.64
C MET A 257 -1.05 38.47 -41.70
N LEU A 258 -2.16 37.83 -41.33
CA LEU A 258 -3.27 37.55 -42.25
C LEU A 258 -3.84 38.83 -42.87
N ALA A 259 -4.07 39.87 -42.06
CA ALA A 259 -4.59 41.16 -42.53
C ALA A 259 -3.67 41.87 -43.55
N LEU A 260 -2.34 41.69 -43.44
CA LEU A 260 -1.39 42.22 -44.43
C LEU A 260 -1.33 41.35 -45.70
N MET A 261 -1.54 40.03 -45.55
CA MET A 261 -1.61 39.12 -46.69
C MET A 261 -2.88 39.32 -47.53
N GLU A 262 -4.01 39.62 -46.91
CA GLU A 262 -5.26 39.97 -47.61
C GLU A 262 -5.11 41.21 -48.50
N GLN A 263 -4.20 42.13 -48.15
CA GLN A 263 -3.88 43.29 -48.99
C GLN A 263 -2.95 42.97 -50.18
N GLY A 264 -2.50 41.71 -50.31
CA GLY A 264 -1.73 41.22 -51.45
C GLY A 264 -0.27 41.65 -51.52
N LYS A 265 0.23 42.47 -50.59
CA LYS A 265 1.59 43.03 -50.64
C LYS A 265 2.65 42.20 -49.89
N CYS A 266 2.23 41.32 -48.98
CA CYS A 266 3.13 40.54 -48.12
C CYS A 266 3.07 39.03 -48.35
N LYS A 267 2.71 38.59 -49.57
CA LYS A 267 2.71 37.18 -49.97
C LYS A 267 3.97 36.88 -50.79
N LYS A 268 4.62 35.74 -50.54
CA LYS A 268 5.75 35.24 -51.33
C LYS A 268 5.34 34.91 -52.77
#